data_AF-A0A9X2T1E8-F1
#
_entry.id   AF-A0A9X2T1E8-F1
#
_cell.length_a   1.000
_cell.length_b   1.000
_cell.length_c   1.000
_cell.angle_alpha   90.00
_cell.angle_beta   90.00
_cell.angle_gamma   90.00
#
_symmetry.space_group_name_H-M   'P 1'
#
loop_
_entity.id
_entity.type
_entity.pdbx_description
1 polymer ?
#
loop_
_entity_poly.entity_id
_entity_poly.type
_entity_poly.pdbx_seq_one_letter_code
_entity_poly.pdbx_strand_id
1 'polypeptide(L)'
;MNITNGRPGVLARGMAGIAVVALVGGAVSSGALAQQVSKPKPPARERSAPDERPPLPSSDFSVRGTVTPKGEATFAYRDGHLRVEIFHGAERIMVGLVDPEAHTIIVLPDLPGMGSVAFEMDLPPEFRFVSMPADSRRIGFDTVSTEPCEVWRGTDPDLGTPVQACFTVDGIPLRVQATTRQGLKVAFEATELERGPQDPAAFDVPEGVRVQRVPPSLQDMVPGGGLSP
;
A
#
# COMPACT_ATOMS: atom_id res chain seq x y z
N MET A 1 38.62 -45.12 -0.38
CA MET A 1 38.27 -44.22 -1.49
C MET A 1 37.05 -43.41 -1.05
N ASN A 2 37.16 -42.09 -1.12
CA ASN A 2 36.30 -41.12 -0.43
C ASN A 2 34.87 -41.05 -0.97
N ILE A 3 33.91 -40.93 -0.04
CA ILE A 3 32.53 -40.50 -0.25
C ILE A 3 32.51 -38.98 -0.05
N THR A 4 32.24 -38.20 -1.09
CA THR A 4 32.05 -36.75 -0.99
C THR A 4 30.58 -36.40 -0.89
N ASN A 5 30.20 -35.84 0.26
CA ASN A 5 28.95 -35.12 0.54
C ASN A 5 28.80 -33.90 -0.38
N GLY A 6 27.57 -33.62 -0.82
CA GLY A 6 27.24 -32.41 -1.58
C GLY A 6 25.76 -32.04 -1.53
N ARG A 7 25.37 -31.30 -0.49
CA ARG A 7 24.28 -30.30 -0.45
C ARG A 7 24.77 -29.16 0.46
N PRO A 8 24.33 -27.90 0.34
CA PRO A 8 23.06 -27.43 -0.25
C PRO A 8 23.18 -26.20 -1.17
N GLY A 9 22.15 -25.94 -1.97
CA GLY A 9 21.98 -24.68 -2.72
C GLY A 9 20.55 -24.18 -2.53
N VAL A 10 20.33 -23.45 -1.44
CA VAL A 10 19.09 -22.71 -1.18
C VAL A 10 19.20 -21.39 -1.94
N LEU A 11 18.34 -21.19 -2.93
CA LEU A 11 18.09 -19.89 -3.57
C LEU A 11 16.57 -19.67 -3.55
N ALA A 12 16.05 -19.37 -2.35
CA ALA A 12 14.75 -18.72 -2.21
C ALA A 12 15.03 -17.22 -2.12
N ARG A 13 14.93 -16.52 -3.25
CA ARG A 13 14.86 -15.06 -3.27
C ARG A 13 13.41 -14.69 -3.02
N GLY A 14 13.11 -14.24 -1.80
CA GLY A 14 11.81 -13.70 -1.42
C GLY A 14 11.55 -12.40 -2.18
N MET A 15 10.39 -12.35 -2.83
CA MET A 15 9.81 -11.16 -3.44
C MET A 15 9.25 -10.25 -2.35
N ALA A 16 9.01 -8.98 -2.66
CA ALA A 16 8.57 -8.01 -1.65
C ALA A 16 7.50 -7.08 -2.24
N GLY A 17 6.30 -7.62 -2.45
CA GLY A 17 5.23 -6.87 -3.13
C GLY A 17 4.54 -5.83 -2.26
N ILE A 18 4.58 -4.56 -2.70
CA ILE A 18 3.70 -3.51 -2.21
C ILE A 18 2.34 -3.70 -2.88
N ALA A 19 1.32 -4.11 -2.13
CA ALA A 19 -0.04 -4.14 -2.62
C ALA A 19 -0.71 -2.76 -2.47
N VAL A 20 -0.48 -1.86 -3.42
CA VAL A 20 -1.45 -0.79 -3.68
C VAL A 20 -2.52 -1.38 -4.59
N VAL A 21 -3.67 -1.77 -4.03
CA VAL A 21 -4.81 -2.26 -4.80
C VAL A 21 -5.34 -1.12 -5.66
N ALA A 22 -4.93 -1.12 -6.93
CA ALA A 22 -5.32 -0.13 -7.91
C ALA A 22 -6.17 -0.78 -9.01
N LEU A 23 -7.44 -0.42 -9.03
CA LEU A 23 -8.40 -0.84 -10.05
C LEU A 23 -8.58 0.28 -11.09
N VAL A 24 -8.59 -0.14 -12.37
CA VAL A 24 -9.28 0.45 -13.53
C VAL A 24 -8.49 1.36 -14.50
N GLY A 25 -8.38 0.86 -15.76
CA GLY A 25 -8.93 1.48 -16.98
C GLY A 25 -8.17 2.64 -17.63
N GLY A 26 -7.53 2.36 -18.77
CA GLY A 26 -6.71 3.33 -19.51
C GLY A 26 -7.44 4.26 -20.47
N ALA A 27 -6.75 5.35 -20.82
CA ALA A 27 -6.53 5.85 -22.18
C ALA A 27 -5.42 6.91 -22.11
N VAL A 28 -4.43 6.79 -23.00
CA VAL A 28 -3.22 7.63 -23.06
C VAL A 28 -3.42 8.85 -23.95
N SER A 29 -2.78 9.96 -23.60
CA SER A 29 -2.29 10.94 -24.57
C SER A 29 -1.00 11.60 -24.06
N SER A 30 0.03 11.56 -24.90
CA SER A 30 1.38 12.06 -24.65
C SER A 30 1.49 13.55 -24.98
N GLY A 31 2.29 14.28 -24.21
CA GLY A 31 2.71 15.64 -24.53
C GLY A 31 3.94 16.03 -23.74
N ALA A 32 5.12 15.86 -24.35
CA ALA A 32 6.40 16.31 -23.81
C ALA A 32 6.68 17.75 -24.25
N LEU A 33 7.20 18.59 -23.35
CA LEU A 33 8.07 19.70 -23.72
C LEU A 33 9.02 20.00 -22.57
N ALA A 34 10.30 19.84 -22.86
CA ALA A 34 11.41 20.09 -21.96
C ALA A 34 11.60 21.59 -21.71
N GLN A 35 11.91 21.97 -20.48
CA GLN A 35 12.58 23.22 -20.16
C GLN A 35 13.77 22.94 -19.25
N GLN A 36 14.97 23.24 -19.77
CA GLN A 36 16.21 23.29 -19.02
C GLN A 36 16.18 24.51 -18.09
N VAL A 37 16.31 24.28 -16.79
CA VAL A 37 16.52 25.34 -15.79
C VAL A 37 17.82 25.10 -15.04
N SER A 38 18.52 26.21 -14.84
CA SER A 38 19.84 26.43 -14.28
C SER A 38 20.20 25.62 -13.03
N LYS A 39 21.46 25.14 -12.97
CA LYS A 39 22.04 24.35 -11.88
C LYS A 39 21.97 25.08 -10.52
N PRO A 40 21.30 24.54 -9.49
CA PRO A 40 21.42 25.04 -8.12
C PRO A 40 22.71 24.52 -7.46
N LYS A 41 23.27 25.36 -6.60
CA LYS A 41 24.34 25.06 -5.63
C LYS A 41 23.97 23.79 -4.83
N PRO A 42 24.87 22.80 -4.66
CA PRO A 42 24.54 21.59 -3.92
C PRO A 42 24.23 21.96 -2.46
N PRO A 43 23.05 21.62 -1.90
CA PRO A 43 22.89 21.67 -0.46
C PRO A 43 23.89 20.70 0.18
N ALA A 44 24.35 21.05 1.38
CA ALA A 44 25.21 20.20 2.19
C ALA A 44 24.69 18.76 2.17
N ARG A 45 25.58 17.78 1.96
CA ARG A 45 25.27 16.36 2.09
C ARG A 45 24.67 16.12 3.48
N GLU A 46 23.35 16.15 3.55
CA GLU A 46 22.59 15.57 4.63
C GLU A 46 23.01 14.10 4.64
N ARG A 47 23.75 13.71 5.67
CA ARG A 47 24.18 12.33 5.85
C ARG A 47 22.89 11.54 6.01
N SER A 48 22.46 10.85 4.96
CA SER A 48 21.48 9.78 5.09
C SER A 48 22.00 8.87 6.20
N ALA A 49 21.25 8.78 7.31
CA ALA A 49 21.61 7.86 8.38
C ALA A 49 21.58 6.43 7.83
N PRO A 50 22.51 5.55 8.22
CA PRO A 50 22.42 4.14 7.89
C PRO A 50 21.18 3.55 8.58
N ASP A 51 20.40 2.74 7.85
CA ASP A 51 19.23 1.97 8.31
C ASP A 51 18.00 2.75 8.79
N GLU A 52 17.80 3.99 8.34
CA GLU A 52 16.55 4.69 8.58
C GLU A 52 15.42 4.06 7.76
N ARG A 53 14.38 3.55 8.44
CA ARG A 53 13.15 3.04 7.82
C ARG A 53 12.02 4.03 8.06
N PRO A 54 10.99 4.05 7.20
CA PRO A 54 9.79 4.83 7.50
C PRO A 54 9.21 4.41 8.86
N PRO A 55 8.69 5.37 9.63
CA PRO A 55 8.04 5.07 10.90
C PRO A 55 6.80 4.18 10.68
N LEU A 56 6.59 3.23 11.58
CA LEU A 56 5.32 2.52 11.69
C LEU A 56 4.31 3.38 12.46
N PRO A 57 3.00 3.25 12.19
CA PRO A 57 1.98 3.91 12.99
C PRO A 57 2.13 3.63 14.49
N SER A 58 2.30 4.68 15.28
CA SER A 58 2.41 4.56 16.75
C SER A 58 1.08 4.76 17.49
N SER A 59 0.02 5.13 16.77
CA SER A 59 -1.32 5.35 17.31
C SER A 59 -2.39 4.95 16.30
N ASP A 60 -3.57 4.66 16.82
CA ASP A 60 -4.78 4.51 16.02
C ASP A 60 -5.09 5.79 15.23
N PHE A 61 -5.59 5.63 14.01
CA PHE A 61 -5.96 6.76 13.15
C PHE A 61 -7.02 6.37 12.12
N SER A 62 -7.64 7.40 11.54
CA SER A 62 -8.41 7.33 10.30
C SER A 62 -7.92 8.43 9.35
N VAL A 63 -7.60 8.08 8.12
CA VAL A 63 -7.19 9.03 7.07
C VAL A 63 -8.07 8.84 5.85
N ARG A 64 -8.71 9.93 5.42
CA ARG A 64 -9.50 9.98 4.19
C ARG A 64 -8.72 10.75 3.13
N GLY A 65 -8.82 10.32 1.89
CA GLY A 65 -8.14 10.99 0.79
C GLY A 65 -8.64 10.60 -0.59
N THR A 66 -8.05 11.26 -1.58
CA THR A 66 -8.35 11.03 -2.99
C THR A 66 -7.44 9.94 -3.54
N VAL A 67 -7.99 9.15 -4.47
CA VAL A 67 -7.25 8.11 -5.19
C VAL A 67 -7.21 8.46 -6.68
N THR A 68 -6.01 8.47 -7.26
CA THR A 68 -5.78 8.65 -8.69
C THR A 68 -5.74 7.28 -9.39
N PRO A 69 -6.42 7.09 -10.54
CA PRO A 69 -7.00 8.11 -11.42
C PRO A 69 -8.37 8.69 -10.98
N LYS A 70 -9.16 7.96 -10.20
CA LYS A 70 -10.43 8.46 -9.65
C LYS A 70 -10.86 7.62 -8.45
N GLY A 71 -11.36 8.28 -7.42
CA GLY A 71 -11.98 7.63 -6.27
C GLY A 71 -11.63 8.35 -4.98
N GLU A 72 -12.23 7.87 -3.90
CA GLU A 72 -11.85 8.24 -2.55
C GLU A 72 -11.61 6.95 -1.77
N ALA A 73 -10.73 7.04 -0.79
CA ALA A 73 -10.48 5.95 0.13
C ALA A 73 -10.35 6.47 1.56
N THR A 74 -10.78 5.65 2.50
CA THR A 74 -10.52 5.84 3.93
C THR A 74 -9.67 4.67 4.41
N PHE A 75 -8.58 4.96 5.11
CA PHE A 75 -7.76 3.99 5.81
C PHE A 75 -7.89 4.21 7.30
N ALA A 76 -8.39 3.22 8.03
CA ALA A 76 -8.41 3.23 9.48
C ALA A 76 -7.45 2.17 10.01
N TYR A 77 -6.64 2.53 11.00
CA TYR A 77 -5.64 1.66 11.61
C TYR A 77 -5.91 1.50 13.09
N ARG A 78 -5.82 0.26 13.57
CA ARG A 78 -5.96 -0.09 14.97
C ARG A 78 -5.12 -1.31 15.30
N ASP A 79 -4.19 -1.17 16.24
CA ASP A 79 -3.45 -2.30 16.82
C ASP A 79 -2.92 -3.30 15.77
N GLY A 80 -2.22 -2.79 14.74
CA GLY A 80 -1.68 -3.61 13.64
C GLY A 80 -2.68 -3.99 12.53
N HIS A 81 -3.98 -3.81 12.76
CA HIS A 81 -5.04 -4.10 11.80
C HIS A 81 -5.38 -2.88 10.98
N LEU A 82 -5.73 -3.11 9.72
CA LEU A 82 -6.10 -2.06 8.78
C LEU A 82 -7.49 -2.32 8.22
N ARG A 83 -8.31 -1.27 8.20
CA ARG A 83 -9.57 -1.22 7.47
C ARG A 83 -9.40 -0.26 6.30
N VAL A 84 -9.71 -0.72 5.10
CA VAL A 84 -9.70 0.08 3.88
C VAL A 84 -11.11 0.19 3.35
N GLU A 85 -11.61 1.39 3.17
CA GLU A 85 -12.90 1.65 2.52
C GLU A 85 -12.66 2.34 1.19
N ILE A 86 -13.26 1.83 0.12
CA ILE A 86 -13.17 2.42 -1.22
C ILE A 86 -14.54 2.94 -1.64
N PHE A 87 -14.56 4.14 -2.21
CA PHE A 87 -15.78 4.84 -2.59
C PHE A 87 -15.86 5.13 -4.10
N HIS A 88 -17.08 5.08 -4.63
CA HIS A 88 -17.44 5.61 -5.93
C HIS A 88 -18.43 6.77 -5.77
N GLY A 89 -17.92 8.01 -5.81
CA GLY A 89 -18.73 9.16 -5.42
C GLY A 89 -19.09 9.08 -3.93
N ALA A 90 -20.36 9.17 -3.60
CA ALA A 90 -20.83 9.08 -2.21
C ALA A 90 -21.03 7.63 -1.71
N GLU A 91 -20.97 6.64 -2.60
CA GLU A 91 -21.27 5.24 -2.26
C GLU A 91 -19.98 4.49 -1.91
N ARG A 92 -19.96 3.81 -0.76
CA ARG A 92 -18.90 2.85 -0.43
C ARG A 92 -19.15 1.59 -1.24
N ILE A 93 -18.13 1.10 -1.96
CA ILE A 93 -18.24 -0.06 -2.86
C ILE A 93 -17.47 -1.29 -2.35
N MET A 94 -16.55 -1.08 -1.41
CA MET A 94 -15.70 -2.14 -0.86
C MET A 94 -15.22 -1.77 0.53
N VAL A 95 -15.14 -2.77 1.40
CA VAL A 95 -14.34 -2.74 2.63
C VAL A 95 -13.31 -3.87 2.57
N GLY A 96 -12.06 -3.57 2.84
CA GLY A 96 -11.00 -4.54 3.11
C GLY A 96 -10.66 -4.53 4.58
N LEU A 97 -10.67 -5.69 5.22
CA LEU A 97 -10.14 -5.92 6.57
C LEU A 97 -8.83 -6.66 6.41
N VAL A 98 -7.74 -6.05 6.85
CA VAL A 98 -6.37 -6.51 6.61
C VAL A 98 -5.75 -6.86 7.96
N ASP A 99 -5.34 -8.11 8.09
CA ASP A 99 -4.60 -8.63 9.22
C ASP A 99 -3.20 -9.07 8.74
N PRO A 100 -2.17 -8.21 8.94
CA PRO A 100 -0.81 -8.51 8.54
C PRO A 100 -0.15 -9.63 9.36
N GLU A 101 -0.62 -9.89 10.58
CA GLU A 101 -0.07 -10.96 11.42
C GLU A 101 -0.60 -12.33 10.99
N ALA A 102 -1.89 -12.39 10.64
CA ALA A 102 -2.51 -13.59 10.07
C ALA A 102 -2.20 -13.79 8.57
N HIS A 103 -1.57 -12.82 7.91
CA HIS A 103 -1.35 -12.80 6.46
C HIS A 103 -2.65 -12.97 5.67
N THR A 104 -3.72 -12.30 6.11
CA THR A 104 -5.02 -12.39 5.44
C THR A 104 -5.64 -11.02 5.16
N ILE A 105 -6.38 -10.95 4.07
CA ILE A 105 -7.29 -9.85 3.78
C ILE A 105 -8.68 -10.43 3.54
N ILE A 106 -9.68 -9.85 4.20
CA ILE A 106 -11.10 -10.13 3.98
C ILE A 106 -11.70 -8.95 3.23
N VAL A 107 -12.19 -9.19 2.02
CA VAL A 107 -12.83 -8.18 1.18
C VAL A 107 -14.35 -8.37 1.24
N LEU A 108 -15.04 -7.32 1.65
CA LEU A 108 -16.49 -7.21 1.69
C LEU A 108 -16.95 -6.27 0.58
N PRO A 109 -17.47 -6.79 -0.54
CA PRO A 109 -18.08 -5.95 -1.56
C PRO A 109 -19.35 -5.32 -1.00
N ASP A 110 -19.47 -3.99 -1.13
CA ASP A 110 -20.69 -3.27 -0.79
C ASP A 110 -21.47 -2.95 -2.06
N LEU A 111 -21.84 -4.03 -2.75
CA LEU A 111 -22.60 -3.99 -3.99
C LEU A 111 -23.99 -4.60 -3.76
N PRO A 112 -25.04 -4.11 -4.46
CA PRO A 112 -26.38 -4.68 -4.37
C PRO A 112 -26.39 -6.20 -4.57
N GLY A 113 -26.93 -6.92 -3.59
CA GLY A 113 -27.01 -8.40 -3.61
C GLY A 113 -25.74 -9.13 -3.13
N MET A 114 -24.65 -8.43 -2.81
CA MET A 114 -23.38 -9.05 -2.38
C MET A 114 -23.04 -8.86 -0.90
N GLY A 115 -23.77 -8.03 -0.15
CA GLY A 115 -23.46 -7.70 1.26
C GLY A 115 -23.56 -8.85 2.28
N SER A 116 -23.87 -10.08 1.85
CA SER A 116 -23.88 -11.29 2.70
C SER A 116 -22.68 -12.21 2.46
N VAL A 117 -21.74 -11.80 1.63
CA VAL A 117 -20.55 -12.58 1.26
C VAL A 117 -19.31 -11.72 1.43
N ALA A 118 -18.25 -12.33 1.95
CA ALA A 118 -16.91 -11.78 1.94
C ALA A 118 -15.94 -12.77 1.31
N PHE A 119 -14.80 -12.26 0.85
CA PHE A 119 -13.75 -13.04 0.22
C PHE A 119 -12.47 -12.96 1.04
N GLU A 120 -11.99 -14.08 1.53
CA GLU A 120 -10.69 -14.19 2.21
C GLU A 120 -9.61 -14.52 1.18
N MET A 121 -8.53 -13.76 1.20
CA MET A 121 -7.35 -13.95 0.36
C MET A 121 -6.10 -13.90 1.22
N ASP A 122 -5.06 -14.59 0.77
CA ASP A 122 -3.76 -14.60 1.45
C ASP A 122 -3.01 -13.31 1.10
N LEU A 123 -2.39 -12.69 2.10
CA LEU A 123 -1.42 -11.60 1.91
C LEU A 123 -0.02 -12.20 1.80
N PRO A 124 0.86 -11.59 0.98
CA PRO A 124 2.24 -12.05 0.93
C PRO A 124 2.93 -11.83 2.30
N PRO A 125 3.86 -12.72 2.72
CA PRO A 125 4.49 -12.67 4.04
C PRO A 125 5.17 -11.34 4.39
N GLU A 126 5.69 -10.66 3.37
CA GLU A 126 6.31 -9.34 3.42
C GLU A 126 5.33 -8.17 3.57
N PHE A 127 4.02 -8.41 3.38
CA PHE A 127 3.03 -7.35 3.45
C PHE A 127 3.09 -6.70 4.82
N ARG A 128 3.43 -5.43 4.84
CA ARG A 128 3.19 -4.56 5.99
C ARG A 128 2.40 -3.39 5.49
N PHE A 129 1.34 -3.04 6.20
CA PHE A 129 0.70 -1.76 6.00
C PHE A 129 1.78 -0.67 6.12
N VAL A 130 1.83 0.26 5.16
CA VAL A 130 2.84 1.34 5.16
C VAL A 130 4.28 0.82 4.97
N SER A 131 4.49 -0.34 4.32
CA SER A 131 5.85 -0.76 3.95
C SER A 131 6.35 0.02 2.74
N MET A 132 7.45 0.74 2.95
CA MET A 132 8.32 1.09 1.84
C MET A 132 9.30 -0.06 1.57
N PRO A 133 9.79 -0.21 0.33
CA PRO A 133 10.84 -1.15 0.00
C PRO A 133 12.04 -1.04 0.94
N ALA A 134 12.73 -2.16 1.19
CA ALA A 134 13.88 -2.19 2.11
C ALA A 134 15.03 -1.26 1.68
N ASP A 135 15.13 -0.91 0.41
CA ASP A 135 16.12 0.02 -0.15
C ASP A 135 15.70 1.50 -0.07
N SER A 136 14.56 1.78 0.56
CA SER A 136 14.01 3.12 0.63
C SER A 136 14.84 4.04 1.49
N ARG A 137 14.84 5.32 1.12
CA ARG A 137 15.53 6.39 1.83
C ARG A 137 14.66 7.63 1.95
N ARG A 138 14.81 8.35 3.05
CA ARG A 138 14.27 9.71 3.17
C ARG A 138 14.97 10.62 2.18
N ILE A 139 14.19 11.38 1.42
CA ILE A 139 14.65 12.32 0.40
C ILE A 139 14.28 13.78 0.70
N GLY A 140 13.53 14.03 1.78
CA GLY A 140 13.17 15.38 2.22
C GLY A 140 11.95 15.39 3.13
N PHE A 141 11.33 16.56 3.21
CA PHE A 141 10.10 16.82 3.98
C PHE A 141 9.08 17.53 3.10
N ASP A 142 7.80 17.39 3.41
CA ASP A 142 6.69 18.07 2.74
C ASP A 142 5.53 18.33 3.72
N THR A 143 4.43 18.88 3.23
CA THR A 143 3.19 19.04 3.98
C THR A 143 2.00 18.64 3.10
N VAL A 144 1.11 17.80 3.65
CA VAL A 144 -0.12 17.33 2.99
C VAL A 144 -1.29 17.65 3.91
N SER A 145 -2.33 18.32 3.42
CA SER A 145 -3.47 18.77 4.24
C SER A 145 -3.06 19.40 5.58
N THR A 146 -2.06 20.28 5.56
CA THR A 146 -1.47 20.96 6.74
C THR A 146 -0.68 20.09 7.72
N GLU A 147 -0.58 18.78 7.48
CA GLU A 147 0.21 17.86 8.28
C GLU A 147 1.64 17.74 7.71
N PRO A 148 2.68 18.00 8.51
CA PRO A 148 4.07 17.83 8.08
C PRO A 148 4.40 16.34 7.94
N CYS A 149 5.16 16.01 6.89
CA CYS A 149 5.56 14.63 6.64
C CYS A 149 6.98 14.52 6.07
N GLU A 150 7.60 13.37 6.29
CA GLU A 150 8.87 12.98 5.71
C GLU A 150 8.61 12.27 4.38
N VAL A 151 9.36 12.66 3.34
CA VAL A 151 9.23 12.06 2.01
C VAL A 151 10.24 10.93 1.86
N TRP A 152 9.73 9.74 1.56
CA TRP A 152 10.49 8.52 1.37
C TRP A 152 10.41 8.06 -0.08
N ARG A 153 11.51 7.53 -0.62
CA ARG A 153 11.56 6.96 -1.96
C ARG A 153 12.31 5.65 -1.96
N GLY A 154 11.74 4.66 -2.63
CA GLY A 154 12.36 3.36 -2.90
C GLY A 154 12.03 2.87 -4.30
N THR A 155 12.39 1.63 -4.56
CA THR A 155 12.02 0.93 -5.79
C THR A 155 11.15 -0.26 -5.43
N ASP A 156 9.95 -0.32 -5.99
CA ASP A 156 9.10 -1.49 -5.88
C ASP A 156 9.89 -2.70 -6.42
N PRO A 157 10.14 -3.72 -5.59
CA PRO A 157 11.06 -4.80 -5.95
C PRO A 157 10.46 -5.79 -6.96
N ASP A 158 9.13 -5.80 -7.11
CA ASP A 158 8.44 -6.67 -8.05
C ASP A 158 8.29 -5.99 -9.41
N LEU A 159 8.04 -4.68 -9.40
CA LEU A 159 7.78 -3.89 -10.61
C LEU A 159 9.04 -3.21 -11.15
N GLY A 160 10.07 -3.06 -10.31
CA GLY A 160 11.25 -2.24 -10.60
C GLY A 160 10.94 -0.76 -10.76
N THR A 161 9.73 -0.32 -10.42
CA THR A 161 9.26 1.07 -10.60
C THR A 161 9.49 1.89 -9.34
N PRO A 162 9.76 3.20 -9.45
CA PRO A 162 9.87 4.07 -8.29
C PRO A 162 8.55 4.11 -7.50
N VAL A 163 8.67 4.01 -6.17
CA VAL A 163 7.60 4.29 -5.22
C VAL A 163 8.02 5.45 -4.33
N GLN A 164 7.09 6.35 -4.04
CA GLN A 164 7.31 7.49 -3.16
C GLN A 164 6.15 7.60 -2.19
N ALA A 165 6.44 7.86 -0.92
CA ALA A 165 5.42 8.10 0.08
C ALA A 165 5.80 9.26 1.01
N CYS A 166 4.80 9.88 1.62
CA CYS A 166 4.96 10.88 2.66
C CYS A 166 4.31 10.37 3.94
N PHE A 167 5.09 10.25 5.01
CA PHE A 167 4.61 9.78 6.32
C PHE A 167 4.78 10.88 7.36
N THR A 168 3.78 11.04 8.23
CA THR A 168 3.97 11.84 9.44
C THR A 168 5.05 11.21 10.34
N VAL A 169 5.52 11.97 11.33
CA VAL A 169 6.52 11.48 12.31
C VAL A 169 6.01 10.26 13.08
N ASP A 170 4.71 10.18 13.32
CA ASP A 170 4.02 9.07 13.98
C ASP A 170 3.62 7.92 13.04
N GLY A 171 4.10 7.91 11.78
CA GLY A 171 3.97 6.76 10.88
C GLY A 171 2.73 6.72 10.01
N ILE A 172 1.96 7.81 9.93
CA ILE A 172 0.70 7.84 9.18
C ILE A 172 0.95 8.21 7.72
N PRO A 173 0.52 7.40 6.73
CA PRO A 173 0.66 7.71 5.31
C PRO A 173 -0.27 8.85 4.91
N LEU A 174 0.32 9.98 4.49
CA LEU A 174 -0.45 11.10 3.94
C LEU A 174 -0.48 11.10 2.42
N ARG A 175 0.56 10.54 1.78
CA ARG A 175 0.62 10.46 0.32
C ARG A 175 1.39 9.23 -0.09
N VAL A 176 0.90 8.52 -1.09
CA VAL A 176 1.60 7.40 -1.71
C VAL A 176 1.49 7.56 -3.22
N GLN A 177 2.59 7.35 -3.92
CA GLN A 177 2.66 7.38 -5.38
C GLN A 177 3.43 6.16 -5.86
N ALA A 178 2.77 5.34 -6.67
CA ALA A 178 3.34 4.15 -7.27
C ALA A 178 2.97 4.08 -8.76
N THR A 179 3.72 3.31 -9.52
CA THR A 179 3.41 3.01 -10.92
C THR A 179 3.13 1.52 -11.03
N THR A 180 1.98 1.13 -11.58
CA THR A 180 1.65 -0.30 -11.78
C THR A 180 2.45 -0.89 -12.94
N ARG A 181 2.41 -2.22 -13.11
CA ARG A 181 2.98 -2.93 -14.28
C ARG A 181 2.50 -2.37 -15.62
N GLN A 182 1.26 -1.86 -15.66
CA GLN A 182 0.65 -1.29 -16.85
C GLN A 182 1.04 0.19 -17.07
N GLY A 183 1.94 0.75 -16.25
CA GLY A 183 2.37 2.14 -16.32
C GLY A 183 1.36 3.14 -15.73
N LEU A 184 0.30 2.66 -15.07
CA LEU A 184 -0.69 3.52 -14.42
C LEU A 184 -0.07 4.12 -13.17
N LYS A 185 -0.10 5.45 -13.08
CA LYS A 185 0.26 6.14 -11.83
C LYS A 185 -0.92 6.07 -10.88
N VAL A 186 -0.69 5.40 -9.76
CA VAL A 186 -1.65 5.31 -8.67
C VAL A 186 -1.14 6.21 -7.58
N ALA A 187 -2.02 7.07 -7.09
CA ALA A 187 -1.69 7.95 -6.00
C ALA A 187 -2.82 7.98 -4.99
N PHE A 188 -2.46 7.94 -3.71
CA PHE A 188 -3.31 8.36 -2.62
C PHE A 188 -2.80 9.70 -2.10
N GLU A 189 -3.67 10.66 -1.83
CA GLU A 189 -3.34 11.88 -1.12
C GLU A 189 -4.43 12.20 -0.10
N ALA A 190 -4.02 12.29 1.16
CA ALA A 190 -4.87 12.55 2.31
C ALA A 190 -5.49 13.96 2.21
N THR A 191 -6.79 14.01 2.45
CA THR A 191 -7.55 15.25 2.59
C THR A 191 -7.90 15.53 4.04
N GLU A 192 -8.03 14.49 4.86
CA GLU A 192 -8.46 14.55 6.26
C GLU A 192 -7.74 13.47 7.07
N LEU A 193 -7.32 13.83 8.29
CA LEU A 193 -6.65 12.93 9.22
C LEU A 193 -7.25 13.11 10.62
N GLU A 194 -7.69 12.01 11.21
CA GLU A 194 -8.12 11.92 12.59
C GLU A 194 -7.22 10.93 13.33
N ARG A 195 -6.66 11.34 14.47
CA ARG A 195 -5.89 10.47 15.36
C ARG A 195 -6.73 10.14 16.58
N GLY A 196 -6.70 8.88 17.01
CA GLY A 196 -7.41 8.44 18.20
C GLY A 196 -8.01 7.05 18.07
N PRO A 197 -8.54 6.51 19.19
CA PRO A 197 -9.06 5.14 19.24
C PRO A 197 -10.10 4.88 18.16
N GLN A 198 -9.99 3.74 17.49
CA GLN A 198 -11.01 3.27 16.55
C GLN A 198 -11.97 2.27 17.21
N ASP A 199 -13.20 2.19 16.71
CA ASP A 199 -14.17 1.17 17.14
C ASP A 199 -13.65 -0.23 16.76
N PRO A 200 -13.40 -1.13 17.74
CA PRO A 200 -12.95 -2.49 17.44
C PRO A 200 -13.90 -3.24 16.51
N ALA A 201 -15.22 -3.05 16.65
CA ALA A 201 -16.21 -3.74 15.84
C ALA A 201 -16.15 -3.36 14.34
N ALA A 202 -15.53 -2.21 14.01
CA ALA A 202 -15.29 -1.82 12.62
C ALA A 202 -14.21 -2.69 11.94
N PHE A 203 -13.41 -3.44 12.70
CA PHE A 203 -12.35 -4.29 12.15
C PHE A 203 -12.77 -5.77 12.08
N ASP A 204 -13.97 -6.09 12.52
CA ASP A 204 -14.53 -7.44 12.48
C ASP A 204 -15.38 -7.66 11.22
N VAL A 205 -15.51 -8.92 10.82
CA VAL A 205 -16.48 -9.33 9.79
C VAL A 205 -17.89 -9.18 10.37
N PRO A 206 -18.80 -8.45 9.71
CA PRO A 206 -20.16 -8.28 10.20
C PRO A 206 -20.91 -9.60 10.37
N GLU A 207 -21.82 -9.64 11.35
CA GLU A 207 -22.64 -10.82 11.60
C GLU A 207 -23.46 -11.22 10.36
N GLY A 208 -23.58 -12.53 10.13
CA GLY A 208 -24.33 -13.08 9.00
C GLY A 208 -23.61 -13.06 7.65
N VAL A 209 -22.41 -12.47 7.58
CA VAL A 209 -21.57 -12.52 6.36
C VAL A 209 -20.88 -13.88 6.26
N ARG A 210 -21.00 -14.50 5.08
CA ARG A 210 -20.31 -15.77 4.77
C ARG A 210 -18.96 -15.47 4.12
N VAL A 211 -17.89 -15.81 4.80
CA VAL A 211 -16.52 -15.70 4.28
C VAL A 211 -16.22 -16.89 3.36
N GLN A 212 -15.87 -16.60 2.11
CA GLN A 212 -15.44 -17.59 1.12
C GLN A 212 -13.94 -17.40 0.88
N ARG A 213 -13.16 -18.46 1.08
CA ARG A 213 -11.73 -18.41 0.74
C ARG A 213 -11.56 -18.49 -0.77
N VAL A 214 -10.83 -17.54 -1.34
CA VAL A 214 -10.48 -17.55 -2.75
C VAL A 214 -9.26 -18.45 -2.92
N PRO A 215 -9.33 -19.54 -3.72
CA PRO A 215 -8.16 -20.37 -4.00
C PRO A 215 -7.04 -19.54 -4.61
N PRO A 216 -5.76 -19.79 -4.28
CA PRO A 216 -4.62 -19.05 -4.84
C PRO A 216 -4.63 -18.98 -6.37
N SER A 217 -5.04 -20.07 -7.04
CA SER A 217 -5.15 -20.13 -8.50
C SER A 217 -6.18 -19.16 -9.12
N LEU A 218 -7.12 -18.66 -8.32
CA LEU A 218 -8.13 -17.67 -8.74
C LEU A 218 -7.79 -16.25 -8.26
N GLN A 219 -6.85 -16.09 -7.31
CA GLN A 219 -6.41 -14.77 -6.84
C GLN A 219 -5.69 -14.00 -7.96
N ASP A 220 -4.93 -14.68 -8.82
CA ASP A 220 -4.30 -14.10 -10.02
C ASP A 220 -5.30 -13.55 -11.05
N MET A 221 -6.56 -13.98 -10.98
CA MET A 221 -7.63 -13.54 -11.88
C MET A 221 -8.44 -12.35 -11.31
N VAL A 222 -8.26 -12.01 -10.02
CA VAL A 222 -8.87 -10.83 -9.42
C VAL A 222 -8.10 -9.60 -9.91
N PRO A 223 -8.74 -8.60 -10.54
CA PRO A 223 -8.04 -7.38 -10.93
C PRO A 223 -7.44 -6.71 -9.67
N GLY A 224 -6.11 -6.59 -9.63
CA GLY A 224 -5.36 -6.12 -8.45
C GLY A 224 -4.72 -7.25 -7.61
N GLY A 225 -5.01 -8.51 -7.88
CA GLY A 225 -4.41 -9.71 -7.25
C GLY A 225 -3.16 -10.22 -7.94
N GLY A 226 -2.51 -9.40 -8.79
CA GLY A 226 -1.28 -9.76 -9.49
C GLY A 226 -0.05 -9.77 -8.57
N LEU A 227 -0.09 -10.60 -7.53
CA LEU A 227 1.01 -10.90 -6.63
C LEU A 227 1.29 -12.41 -6.70
N SER A 228 1.88 -12.88 -7.81
CA SER A 228 2.49 -14.21 -7.95
C SER A 228 3.23 -14.33 -9.30
N PRO A 229 4.11 -15.34 -9.49
CA PRO A 229 5.33 -15.65 -8.75
C PRO A 229 6.60 -15.43 -9.58
#